data_AF-D0MEZ4-F1
#
_entry.id   AF-D0MEZ4-F1
#
_cell.length_a   1.000
_cell.length_b   1.000
_cell.length_c   1.000
_cell.angle_alpha   90.00
_cell.angle_beta   90.00
_cell.angle_gamma   90.00
#
_symmetry.space_group_name_H-M   'P 1'
#
loop_
_entity.id
_entity.type
_entity.pdbx_description
1 polymer ?
#
loop_
_entity_poly.entity_id
_entity_poly.type
_entity_poly.pdbx_seq_one_letter_code
_entity_poly.pdbx_strand_id
1 'polypeptide(L)'
;MGRCGYLIALLTGLLAGCGGTREIVMAPPRPAAPGMPDTTAVPARLSLTVAADSVLPPPFQALTLTLHPLALRRADGHRQPLPFARRTLTFSATTPRTWTLLEAAPVPPGRYDTLWIRLSDVSVRFGPNAGGTLTVETDTLALPVTLTLDPDRAHSYRLLFELRRSLQAEPDCRWRFVPRMHLEVR
;
A
#
# COMPACT_ATOMS: atom_id res chain seq x y z
N MET A 1 74.89 2.45 64.87
CA MET A 1 74.01 3.62 64.74
C MET A 1 73.60 3.71 63.28
N GLY A 2 72.36 3.65 62.81
CA GLY A 2 71.05 3.46 63.42
C GLY A 2 70.04 3.17 62.29
N ARG A 3 69.12 2.24 62.57
CA ARG A 3 67.74 2.10 62.08
C ARG A 3 67.35 2.63 60.68
N CYS A 4 67.05 1.71 59.78
CA CYS A 4 65.90 1.71 58.85
C CYS A 4 65.61 0.23 58.57
N GLY A 5 64.41 -0.33 58.66
CA GLY A 5 63.07 0.21 58.81
C GLY A 5 62.16 -0.93 58.37
N TYR A 6 61.45 -1.51 59.33
CA TYR A 6 60.49 -2.58 59.18
C TYR A 6 59.38 -2.20 58.20
N LEU A 7 59.05 -3.05 57.22
CA LEU A 7 57.67 -3.30 56.73
C LEU A 7 57.66 -4.31 55.57
N ILE A 8 58.18 -5.53 55.78
CA ILE A 8 57.87 -6.70 54.95
C ILE A 8 56.81 -7.51 55.70
N ALA A 9 55.56 -7.05 55.71
CA ALA A 9 54.41 -7.81 56.20
C ALA A 9 53.09 -7.08 55.93
N LEU A 10 52.69 -6.95 54.65
CA LEU A 10 51.30 -6.61 54.27
C LEU A 10 51.21 -6.64 52.74
N LEU A 11 51.13 -7.82 52.12
CA LEU A 11 50.65 -8.00 50.73
C LEU A 11 50.47 -9.46 50.28
N THR A 12 50.40 -10.43 51.20
CA THR A 12 50.23 -11.87 50.88
C THR A 12 48.86 -12.45 51.21
N GLY A 13 47.80 -11.63 51.19
CA GLY A 13 46.46 -12.09 51.54
C GLY A 13 45.38 -11.51 50.65
N LEU A 14 45.37 -11.82 49.36
CA LEU A 14 44.22 -11.58 48.46
C LEU A 14 44.32 -12.35 47.13
N LEU A 15 44.80 -13.60 47.15
CA LEU A 15 44.71 -14.52 46.01
C LEU A 15 44.18 -15.88 46.46
N ALA A 16 43.02 -15.88 47.09
CA ALA A 16 42.21 -17.06 47.32
C ALA A 16 40.75 -16.68 47.08
N GLY A 17 40.27 -16.88 45.85
CA GLY A 17 38.86 -16.65 45.52
C GLY A 17 38.59 -16.68 44.03
N CYS A 18 37.79 -17.67 43.60
CA CYS A 18 37.07 -17.73 42.33
C CYS A 18 37.83 -18.19 41.08
N GLY A 19 38.42 -19.38 41.15
CA GLY A 19 38.48 -20.27 39.98
C GLY A 19 37.09 -20.84 39.69
N GLY A 20 36.25 -20.09 38.99
CA GLY A 20 34.97 -20.56 38.47
C GLY A 20 35.01 -20.62 36.96
N THR A 21 35.01 -21.83 36.38
CA THR A 21 34.72 -22.01 34.95
C THR A 21 33.26 -21.64 34.73
N ARG A 22 33.00 -20.38 34.39
CA ARG A 22 31.68 -19.96 33.88
C ARG A 22 31.52 -20.59 32.50
N GLU A 23 30.58 -21.52 32.39
CA GLU A 23 30.08 -21.99 31.11
C GLU A 23 29.57 -20.79 30.32
N ILE A 24 30.21 -20.49 29.19
CA ILE A 24 29.77 -19.42 28.29
C ILE A 24 28.61 -20.01 27.48
N VAL A 25 27.38 -19.89 28.01
CA VAL A 25 26.18 -20.22 27.27
C VAL A 25 26.00 -19.15 26.19
N MET A 26 26.37 -19.48 24.95
CA MET A 26 26.06 -18.64 23.80
C MET A 26 24.55 -18.58 23.62
N ALA A 27 23.96 -17.40 23.78
CA ALA A 27 22.56 -17.19 23.42
C ALA A 27 22.38 -17.55 21.93
N PRO A 28 21.25 -18.15 21.54
CA PRO A 28 20.98 -18.44 20.13
C PRO A 28 21.14 -17.15 19.31
N PRO A 29 21.71 -17.24 18.09
CA PRO A 29 21.91 -16.06 17.25
C PRO A 29 20.56 -15.35 17.07
N ARG A 30 20.53 -14.04 17.35
CA ARG A 30 19.35 -13.24 17.03
C ARG A 30 19.06 -13.40 15.52
N PRO A 31 17.79 -13.52 15.11
CA PRO A 31 17.43 -13.42 13.72
C PRO A 31 18.09 -12.17 13.13
N ALA A 32 18.68 -12.31 11.94
CA ALA A 32 19.23 -11.18 11.22
C ALA A 32 18.16 -10.08 11.15
N ALA A 33 18.55 -8.84 11.45
CA ALA A 33 17.67 -7.71 11.22
C ALA A 33 17.19 -7.77 9.76
N PRO A 34 15.89 -7.56 9.47
CA PRO A 34 15.41 -7.48 8.10
C PRO A 34 16.33 -6.54 7.33
N GLY A 35 16.89 -7.03 6.22
CA GLY A 35 17.79 -6.22 5.40
C GLY A 35 17.08 -4.92 5.03
N MET A 36 17.72 -3.79 5.28
CA MET A 36 17.20 -2.51 4.79
C MET A 36 17.00 -2.62 3.28
N PRO A 37 15.88 -2.10 2.73
CA PRO A 37 15.66 -2.11 1.29
C PRO A 37 16.86 -1.44 0.62
N ASP A 38 17.45 -2.14 -0.35
CA ASP A 38 18.62 -1.67 -1.08
C ASP A 38 18.27 -0.38 -1.82
N THR A 39 18.74 0.75 -1.29
CA THR A 39 18.48 2.08 -1.84
C THR A 39 19.25 2.35 -3.14
N THR A 40 20.07 1.38 -3.60
CA THR A 40 20.79 1.45 -4.88
C THR A 40 20.01 0.86 -6.06
N ALA A 41 18.86 0.22 -5.82
CA ALA A 41 18.06 -0.40 -6.87
C ALA A 41 17.39 0.65 -7.77
N VAL A 42 17.64 0.57 -9.08
CA VAL A 42 16.99 1.41 -10.09
C VAL A 42 15.46 1.17 -10.04
N PRO A 43 14.62 2.21 -9.87
CA PRO A 43 13.18 2.03 -9.74
C PRO A 43 12.55 1.59 -11.06
N ALA A 44 11.49 0.80 -10.98
CA ALA A 44 10.59 0.58 -12.09
C ALA A 44 9.74 1.84 -12.35
N ARG A 45 9.17 1.96 -13.56
CA ARG A 45 8.27 3.05 -13.92
C ARG A 45 6.85 2.52 -14.09
N LEU A 46 5.92 3.00 -13.26
CA LEU A 46 4.53 2.58 -13.28
C LEU A 46 3.62 3.68 -13.83
N SER A 47 2.93 3.37 -14.91
CA SER A 47 1.79 4.15 -15.42
C SER A 47 0.50 3.43 -15.06
N LEU A 48 -0.44 4.17 -14.47
CA LEU A 48 -1.76 3.65 -14.08
C LEU A 48 -2.82 4.58 -14.64
N THR A 49 -3.71 4.05 -15.46
CA THR A 49 -4.94 4.74 -15.88
C THR A 49 -6.13 4.10 -15.19
N VAL A 50 -7.22 4.85 -15.07
CA VAL A 50 -8.54 4.33 -14.70
C VAL A 50 -9.51 4.63 -15.82
N ALA A 51 -10.33 3.65 -16.18
CA ALA A 51 -11.38 3.80 -17.17
C ALA A 51 -12.65 3.08 -16.71
N ALA A 52 -13.78 3.40 -17.33
CA ALA A 52 -14.98 2.58 -17.18
C ALA A 52 -15.03 1.48 -18.25
N ASP A 53 -15.53 0.31 -17.88
CA ASP A 53 -15.78 -0.82 -18.79
C ASP A 53 -16.94 -0.52 -19.77
N SER A 54 -17.91 0.28 -19.33
CA SER A 54 -19.06 0.69 -20.11
C SER A 54 -19.49 2.12 -19.77
N VAL A 55 -20.46 2.65 -20.51
CA VAL A 55 -21.23 3.81 -20.06
C VAL A 55 -22.08 3.46 -18.84
N LEU A 56 -22.59 4.48 -18.13
CA LEU A 56 -23.51 4.27 -17.02
C LEU A 56 -24.81 3.58 -17.50
N PRO A 57 -25.34 2.60 -16.74
CA PRO A 57 -26.66 2.03 -17.04
C PRO A 57 -27.77 3.06 -16.81
N PRO A 58 -28.90 2.99 -17.53
CA PRO A 58 -30.10 3.72 -17.14
C PRO A 58 -30.55 3.35 -15.71
N PRO A 59 -31.15 4.27 -14.93
CA PRO A 59 -31.47 5.66 -15.26
C PRO A 59 -30.34 6.66 -14.93
N PHE A 60 -29.10 6.21 -14.71
CA PHE A 60 -28.00 7.07 -14.27
C PHE A 60 -27.43 7.92 -15.41
N GLN A 61 -27.34 9.23 -15.20
CA GLN A 61 -26.76 10.21 -16.12
C GLN A 61 -25.32 10.54 -15.79
N ALA A 62 -24.99 10.59 -14.50
CA ALA A 62 -23.63 10.79 -14.02
C ALA A 62 -23.39 10.05 -12.71
N LEU A 63 -22.15 9.59 -12.52
CA LEU A 63 -21.61 9.06 -11.27
C LEU A 63 -20.33 9.82 -10.98
N THR A 64 -20.28 10.49 -9.84
CA THR A 64 -19.10 11.19 -9.36
C THR A 64 -18.57 10.48 -8.13
N LEU A 65 -17.25 10.32 -8.05
CA LEU A 65 -16.58 9.76 -6.89
C LEU A 65 -15.19 10.38 -6.73
N THR A 66 -14.65 10.36 -5.52
CA THR A 66 -13.29 10.80 -5.22
C THR A 66 -12.41 9.59 -4.95
N LEU A 67 -11.36 9.42 -5.75
CA LEU A 67 -10.25 8.51 -5.47
C LEU A 67 -9.27 9.18 -4.50
N HIS A 68 -8.90 8.46 -3.44
CA HIS A 68 -7.86 8.84 -2.49
C HIS A 68 -6.50 8.25 -2.87
N PRO A 69 -5.41 8.65 -2.19
CA PRO A 69 -4.08 8.06 -2.36
C PRO A 69 -4.11 6.52 -2.41
N LEU A 70 -3.37 5.97 -3.37
CA LEU A 70 -3.30 4.54 -3.65
C LEU A 70 -2.08 3.93 -2.95
N ALA A 71 -2.14 2.63 -2.67
CA ALA A 71 -0.96 1.89 -2.22
C ALA A 71 -0.94 0.49 -2.85
N LEU A 72 0.26 -0.03 -3.12
CA LEU A 72 0.45 -1.45 -3.44
C LEU A 72 0.93 -2.19 -2.19
N ARG A 73 0.58 -3.47 -2.07
CA ARG A 73 1.22 -4.38 -1.12
C ARG A 73 2.23 -5.23 -1.87
N ARG A 74 3.48 -5.16 -1.44
CA ARG A 74 4.55 -6.04 -1.91
C ARG A 74 4.36 -7.45 -1.36
N ALA A 75 4.87 -8.45 -2.06
CA ALA A 75 4.79 -9.85 -1.64
C ALA A 75 5.50 -10.12 -0.29
N ASP A 76 6.40 -9.25 0.13
CA ASP A 76 7.07 -9.26 1.44
C ASP A 76 6.21 -8.65 2.58
N GLY A 77 4.99 -8.18 2.26
CA GLY A 77 4.04 -7.58 3.21
C GLY A 77 4.15 -6.06 3.33
N HIS A 78 5.13 -5.40 2.72
CA HIS A 78 5.27 -3.96 2.81
C HIS A 78 4.19 -3.22 2.01
N ARG A 79 3.55 -2.24 2.65
CA ARG A 79 2.65 -1.28 2.00
C ARG A 79 3.48 -0.18 1.35
N GLN A 80 3.41 -0.09 0.03
CA GLN A 80 4.08 0.91 -0.80
C GLN A 80 3.05 1.96 -1.27
N PRO A 81 3.02 3.17 -0.66
CA PRO A 81 2.23 4.28 -1.18
C PRO A 81 2.67 4.63 -2.60
N LEU A 82 1.70 4.91 -3.46
CA LEU A 82 1.96 5.44 -4.80
C LEU A 82 1.88 6.97 -4.78
N PRO A 83 2.65 7.68 -5.63
CA PRO A 83 2.65 9.13 -5.70
C PRO A 83 1.39 9.65 -6.42
N PHE A 84 0.22 9.41 -5.82
CA PHE A 84 -1.08 9.81 -6.33
C PHE A 84 -1.76 10.75 -5.33
N ALA A 85 -2.13 11.94 -5.81
CA ALA A 85 -2.98 12.85 -5.06
C ALA A 85 -4.45 12.51 -5.27
N ARG A 86 -5.30 12.88 -4.30
CA ARG A 86 -6.74 12.68 -4.40
C ARG A 86 -7.29 13.25 -5.72
N ARG A 87 -8.23 12.56 -6.36
CA ARG A 87 -8.84 12.99 -7.63
C ARG A 87 -10.32 12.66 -7.70
N THR A 88 -11.13 13.63 -8.08
CA THR A 88 -12.54 13.41 -8.39
C THR A 88 -12.68 12.94 -9.84
N LEU A 89 -13.41 11.84 -10.02
CA LEU A 89 -13.78 11.27 -11.31
C LEU A 89 -15.28 11.43 -11.53
N THR A 90 -15.66 11.70 -12.78
CA THR A 90 -17.07 11.78 -13.18
C THR A 90 -17.30 10.96 -14.44
N PHE A 91 -18.05 9.88 -14.30
CA PHE A 91 -18.50 9.03 -15.39
C PHE A 91 -19.83 9.56 -15.94
N SER A 92 -20.06 9.42 -17.25
CA SER A 92 -21.31 9.83 -17.91
C SER A 92 -22.01 8.66 -18.59
N ALA A 93 -23.31 8.83 -18.85
CA ALA A 93 -24.11 7.87 -19.61
C ALA A 93 -23.78 7.85 -21.12
N THR A 94 -23.03 8.82 -21.61
CA THR A 94 -22.85 9.04 -23.05
C THR A 94 -21.49 8.64 -23.57
N THR A 95 -20.44 8.66 -22.73
CA THR A 95 -19.08 8.47 -23.23
C THR A 95 -18.22 7.79 -22.17
N PRO A 96 -17.60 6.64 -22.51
CA PRO A 96 -16.55 6.06 -21.67
C PRO A 96 -15.41 7.07 -21.50
N ARG A 97 -14.95 7.28 -20.27
CA ARG A 97 -13.84 8.19 -19.96
C ARG A 97 -12.68 7.41 -19.36
N THR A 98 -11.49 7.90 -19.64
CA THR A 98 -10.23 7.41 -19.09
C THR A 98 -9.49 8.56 -18.42
N TRP A 99 -8.85 8.30 -17.28
CA TRP A 99 -8.02 9.25 -16.56
C TRP A 99 -6.67 8.63 -16.25
N THR A 100 -5.59 9.37 -16.48
CA THR A 100 -4.26 8.98 -16.00
C THR A 100 -4.15 9.27 -14.51
N LEU A 101 -3.94 8.24 -13.70
CA LEU A 101 -3.72 8.37 -12.25
C LEU A 101 -2.24 8.56 -11.94
N LEU A 102 -1.39 7.75 -12.58
CA LEU A 102 0.07 7.80 -12.45
C LEU A 102 0.67 7.80 -13.85
N GLU A 103 1.70 8.62 -14.03
CA GLU A 103 2.45 8.71 -15.28
C GLU A 103 3.92 8.41 -14.98
N ALA A 104 4.40 7.26 -15.45
CA ALA A 104 5.78 6.79 -15.29
C ALA A 104 6.35 6.97 -13.86
N ALA A 105 5.51 6.75 -12.84
CA ALA A 105 5.86 6.97 -11.45
C ALA A 105 6.97 6.00 -11.01
N PRO A 106 8.03 6.46 -10.33
CA PRO A 106 9.04 5.56 -9.80
C PRO A 106 8.44 4.70 -8.67
N VAL A 107 8.58 3.38 -8.80
CA VAL A 107 8.12 2.40 -7.81
C VAL A 107 9.24 1.38 -7.58
N PRO A 108 9.49 0.93 -6.33
CA PRO A 108 10.49 -0.10 -6.08
C PRO A 108 10.22 -1.36 -6.92
N PRO A 109 11.24 -2.00 -7.50
CA PRO A 109 11.05 -3.24 -8.23
C PRO A 109 10.59 -4.38 -7.30
N GLY A 110 9.99 -5.40 -7.91
CA GLY A 110 9.55 -6.62 -7.23
C GLY A 110 8.08 -6.98 -7.47
N ARG A 111 7.61 -7.97 -6.73
CA ARG A 111 6.26 -8.52 -6.86
C ARG A 111 5.28 -7.81 -5.92
N TYR A 112 4.12 -7.45 -6.45
CA TYR A 112 3.00 -6.86 -5.73
C TYR A 112 1.74 -7.71 -5.93
N ASP A 113 0.97 -7.89 -4.86
CA ASP A 113 -0.17 -8.81 -4.84
C ASP A 113 -1.52 -8.11 -4.57
N THR A 114 -1.49 -6.87 -4.08
CA THR A 114 -2.70 -6.14 -3.71
C THR A 114 -2.58 -4.67 -4.08
N LEU A 115 -3.62 -4.11 -4.67
CA LEU A 115 -3.80 -2.67 -4.86
C LEU A 115 -4.88 -2.17 -3.89
N TRP A 116 -4.49 -1.25 -3.02
CA TRP A 116 -5.37 -0.60 -2.06
C TRP A 116 -5.85 0.75 -2.57
N ILE A 117 -7.18 0.90 -2.60
CA ILE A 117 -7.86 2.09 -3.12
C ILE A 117 -8.91 2.51 -2.10
N ARG A 118 -8.96 3.79 -1.75
CA ARG A 118 -10.07 4.36 -0.98
C ARG A 118 -10.91 5.28 -1.87
N LEU A 119 -12.22 5.18 -1.73
CA LEU A 119 -13.20 6.03 -2.41
C LEU A 119 -13.94 6.91 -1.39
N SER A 120 -14.41 8.08 -1.80
CA SER A 120 -15.38 8.89 -1.04
C SER A 120 -16.27 9.71 -1.95
N ASP A 121 -17.20 10.45 -1.36
CA ASP A 121 -18.05 11.44 -2.04
C ASP A 121 -18.79 10.87 -3.25
N VAL A 122 -19.20 9.60 -3.13
CA VAL A 122 -19.88 8.88 -4.20
C VAL A 122 -21.28 9.44 -4.33
N SER A 123 -21.61 9.98 -5.51
CA SER A 123 -22.91 10.57 -5.79
C SER A 123 -23.35 10.25 -7.20
N VAL A 124 -24.67 10.16 -7.38
CA VAL A 124 -25.28 9.91 -8.68
C VAL A 124 -26.24 11.01 -9.06
N ARG A 125 -26.44 11.15 -10.37
CA ARG A 125 -27.46 11.98 -10.97
C ARG A 125 -28.28 11.12 -11.93
N PHE A 126 -29.61 11.16 -11.81
CA PHE A 126 -30.57 10.45 -12.67
C PHE A 126 -31.17 11.36 -13.76
N GLY A 127 -31.15 12.68 -13.53
CA GLY A 127 -31.67 13.71 -14.44
C GLY A 127 -31.16 15.08 -14.04
N PRO A 128 -31.55 16.18 -14.71
CA PRO A 128 -31.03 17.52 -14.40
C PRO A 128 -31.24 17.93 -12.93
N ASN A 129 -32.33 17.47 -12.31
CA ASN A 129 -32.74 17.84 -10.95
C ASN A 129 -32.91 16.64 -10.00
N ALA A 130 -32.44 15.45 -10.38
CA ALA A 130 -32.61 14.22 -9.59
C ALA A 130 -31.27 13.55 -9.35
N GLY A 131 -30.96 13.24 -8.08
CA GLY A 131 -29.70 12.64 -7.68
C GLY A 131 -29.49 12.68 -6.17
N GLY A 132 -28.34 12.21 -5.73
CA GLY A 132 -27.97 12.22 -4.32
C GLY A 132 -26.66 11.48 -4.04
N THR A 133 -26.16 11.63 -2.82
CA THR A 133 -25.07 10.83 -2.30
C THR A 133 -25.51 9.37 -2.21
N LEU A 134 -24.69 8.46 -2.71
CA LEU A 134 -24.88 7.04 -2.47
C LEU A 134 -24.26 6.72 -1.11
N THR A 135 -25.04 6.13 -0.22
CA THR A 135 -24.59 5.69 1.10
C THR A 135 -23.49 4.66 0.95
N VAL A 136 -22.24 5.07 1.13
CA VAL A 136 -21.14 4.14 1.35
C VAL A 136 -20.12 4.78 2.28
N GLU A 137 -19.96 4.21 3.47
CA GLU A 137 -18.63 4.13 4.05
C GLU A 137 -17.85 3.15 3.16
N THR A 138 -17.22 3.64 2.11
CA THR A 138 -16.25 2.81 1.39
C THR A 138 -14.98 2.76 2.22
N ASP A 139 -14.82 1.66 2.95
CA ASP A 139 -13.53 1.23 3.47
C ASP A 139 -12.46 1.18 2.37
N THR A 140 -11.22 1.00 2.78
CA THR A 140 -10.13 0.73 1.83
C THR A 140 -10.42 -0.57 1.08
N LEU A 141 -10.63 -0.48 -0.23
CA LEU A 141 -10.80 -1.61 -1.13
C LEU A 141 -9.44 -2.28 -1.35
N ALA A 142 -9.40 -3.59 -1.11
CA ALA A 142 -8.24 -4.41 -1.41
C ALA A 142 -8.49 -5.22 -2.70
N LEU A 143 -7.90 -4.77 -3.81
CA LEU A 143 -8.00 -5.44 -5.10
C LEU A 143 -6.83 -6.43 -5.24
N PRO A 144 -7.08 -7.73 -5.40
CA PRO A 144 -6.02 -8.67 -5.70
C PRO A 144 -5.45 -8.35 -7.09
N VAL A 145 -4.12 -8.26 -7.16
CA VAL A 145 -3.38 -8.01 -8.41
C VAL A 145 -2.21 -8.98 -8.49
N THR A 146 -1.60 -9.10 -9.66
CA THR A 146 -0.32 -9.79 -9.80
C THR A 146 0.56 -8.93 -10.68
N LEU A 147 1.39 -8.09 -10.03
CA LEU A 147 2.30 -7.19 -10.72
C LEU A 147 3.72 -7.59 -10.39
N THR A 148 4.55 -7.71 -11.41
CA THR A 148 5.99 -7.90 -11.26
C THR A 148 6.65 -6.73 -11.95
N LEU A 149 7.21 -5.82 -11.14
CA LEU A 149 7.85 -4.61 -11.63
C LEU A 149 9.36 -4.86 -11.73
N ASP A 150 9.85 -5.05 -12.95
CA ASP A 150 11.28 -5.16 -13.21
C ASP A 150 11.99 -3.80 -13.11
N PRO A 151 13.24 -3.76 -12.60
CA PRO A 151 14.03 -2.54 -12.55
C PRO A 151 14.26 -1.97 -13.97
N ASP A 152 14.28 -0.64 -14.08
CA ASP A 152 14.50 0.10 -15.33
C ASP A 152 13.48 -0.19 -16.46
N ARG A 153 12.36 -0.84 -16.14
CA ARG A 153 11.27 -1.08 -17.09
C ARG A 153 10.06 -0.21 -16.82
N ALA A 154 9.40 0.18 -17.91
CA ALA A 154 8.10 0.83 -17.87
C ALA A 154 6.98 -0.23 -17.92
N HIS A 155 6.04 -0.10 -16.99
CA HIS A 155 4.87 -0.95 -16.88
C HIS A 155 3.62 -0.07 -16.95
N SER A 156 2.70 -0.41 -17.84
CA SER A 156 1.45 0.32 -18.00
C SER A 156 0.27 -0.58 -17.66
N TYR A 157 -0.54 -0.12 -16.72
CA TYR A 157 -1.76 -0.83 -16.33
C TYR A 157 -2.97 0.07 -16.43
N ARG A 158 -4.12 -0.55 -16.62
CA ARG A 158 -5.43 0.08 -16.66
C ARG A 158 -6.32 -0.55 -15.60
N LEU A 159 -6.81 0.28 -14.67
CA LEU A 159 -7.85 -0.09 -13.73
C LEU A 159 -9.21 0.12 -14.40
N LEU A 160 -9.93 -0.97 -14.68
CA LEU A 160 -11.28 -0.89 -15.21
C LEU A 160 -12.30 -0.88 -14.09
N PHE A 161 -13.20 0.10 -14.15
CA PHE A 161 -14.35 0.26 -13.26
C PHE A 161 -15.58 -0.38 -13.88
N GLU A 162 -16.14 -1.40 -13.24
CA GLU A 162 -17.32 -2.12 -13.73
C GLU A 162 -18.60 -1.40 -13.32
N LEU A 163 -18.97 -0.35 -14.05
CA LEU A 163 -20.03 0.58 -13.62
C LEU A 163 -21.39 -0.11 -13.43
N ARG A 164 -21.76 -1.01 -14.35
CA ARG A 164 -23.04 -1.73 -14.29
C ARG A 164 -23.15 -2.65 -13.09
N ARG A 165 -22.05 -3.28 -12.69
CA ARG A 165 -22.00 -4.20 -11.53
C ARG A 165 -21.77 -3.47 -10.22
N SER A 166 -21.27 -2.24 -10.29
CA SER A 166 -21.03 -1.41 -9.13
C SER A 166 -22.28 -0.69 -8.61
N LEU A 167 -23.28 -0.50 -9.47
CA LEU A 167 -24.56 0.11 -9.12
C LEU A 167 -25.61 -0.99 -8.90
N GLN A 168 -26.13 -1.08 -7.69
CA GLN A 168 -27.10 -2.12 -7.30
C GLN A 168 -28.40 -1.48 -6.85
N ALA A 169 -29.52 -1.99 -7.35
CA ALA A 169 -30.84 -1.64 -6.85
C ALA A 169 -31.15 -2.47 -5.61
N GLU A 170 -31.57 -1.82 -4.53
CA GLU A 170 -32.13 -2.47 -3.36
C GLU A 170 -33.65 -2.67 -3.52
N PRO A 171 -34.26 -3.62 -2.79
CA PRO A 171 -35.69 -3.95 -2.91
C PRO A 171 -36.66 -2.78 -2.67
N ASP A 172 -36.21 -1.73 -1.98
CA ASP A 172 -36.98 -0.53 -1.65
C ASP A 172 -36.72 0.64 -2.63
N CYS A 173 -36.26 0.34 -3.84
CA CYS A 173 -35.88 1.30 -4.87
C CYS A 173 -34.73 2.24 -4.47
N ARG A 174 -33.96 1.92 -3.43
CA ARG A 174 -32.72 2.61 -3.12
C ARG A 174 -31.59 2.08 -4.00
N TRP A 175 -30.62 2.95 -4.26
CA TRP A 175 -29.44 2.58 -5.02
C TRP A 175 -28.24 2.52 -4.08
N ARG A 176 -27.48 1.44 -4.21
CA ARG A 176 -26.23 1.23 -3.49
C ARG A 176 -25.07 1.19 -4.46
N PHE A 177 -23.93 1.73 -4.02
CA PHE A 177 -22.67 1.59 -4.74
C PHE A 177 -21.76 0.58 -4.05
N VAL A 178 -21.43 -0.49 -4.77
CA VAL A 178 -20.47 -1.51 -4.35
C VAL A 178 -19.36 -1.54 -5.40
N PRO A 179 -18.25 -0.82 -5.20
CA PRO A 179 -17.24 -0.65 -6.23
C PRO A 179 -16.67 -1.99 -6.70
N ARG A 180 -16.76 -2.24 -8.01
CA ARG A 180 -16.16 -3.39 -8.69
C ARG A 180 -15.11 -2.89 -9.68
N MET A 181 -13.89 -3.35 -9.50
CA MET A 181 -12.76 -2.96 -10.33
C MET A 181 -11.83 -4.15 -10.55
N HIS A 182 -11.16 -4.17 -11.70
CA HIS A 182 -10.07 -5.10 -11.97
C HIS A 182 -8.94 -4.39 -12.73
N LEU A 183 -7.74 -4.95 -12.64
CA LEU A 183 -6.55 -4.38 -13.25
C LEU A 183 -6.18 -5.17 -14.51
N GLU A 184 -5.87 -4.46 -15.58
CA GLU A 184 -5.43 -5.01 -16.86
C GLU A 184 -4.06 -4.47 -17.24
N VAL A 185 -3.29 -5.27 -17.98
CA VAL A 185 -2.06 -4.82 -18.62
C VAL A 185 -2.40 -4.04 -19.89
N ARG A 186 -1.68 -2.96 -20.16
CA ARG A 186 -1.86 -2.14 -21.36
C ARG A 186 -0.71 -2.30 -22.34
#